data_AF-A0A358TYM3-F1
#
_entry.id   AF-A0A358TYM3-F1
#
_cell.length_a   1.000
_cell.length_b   1.000
_cell.length_c   1.000
_cell.angle_alpha   90.00
_cell.angle_beta   90.00
_cell.angle_gamma   90.00
#
_symmetry.space_group_name_H-M   'P 1'
#
loop_
_entity.id
_entity.type
_entity.pdbx_description
1 polymer ?
#
loop_
_entity_poly.entity_id
_entity_poly.type
_entity_poly.pdbx_seq_one_letter_code
_entity_poly.pdbx_strand_id
1 'polypeptide(L)'
;MLAERLRFIIWSVQSAILFVTMYLDYAESQAERNIPMTMEDWAKKLNAFLQFNEKDILENAGNVTAAIAKEFAESEFEKYRIIQDRLFQSDFDRLTDSIKDDEE
;
A
#
# COMPACT_ATOMS: atom_id res chain seq x y z
N MET A 1 13.88 -12.55 -6.27
CA MET A 1 13.55 -11.38 -7.11
C MET A 1 12.04 -11.07 -7.17
N LEU A 2 11.18 -12.00 -7.60
CA LEU A 2 9.74 -11.74 -7.71
C LEU A 2 8.95 -11.83 -6.42
N ALA A 3 9.20 -12.87 -5.64
CA ALA A 3 8.64 -13.00 -4.29
C ALA A 3 9.04 -11.81 -3.40
N GLU A 4 10.26 -11.28 -3.56
CA GLU A 4 10.71 -10.07 -2.85
C GLU A 4 10.00 -8.81 -3.33
N ARG A 5 9.70 -8.69 -4.62
CA ARG A 5 8.89 -7.59 -5.18
C ARG A 5 7.42 -7.66 -4.76
N LEU A 6 6.81 -8.86 -4.76
CA LEU A 6 5.46 -9.13 -4.26
C LEU A 6 5.36 -8.73 -2.79
N ARG A 7 6.35 -9.16 -2.00
CA ARG A 7 6.46 -8.86 -0.59
C ARG A 7 6.69 -7.38 -0.34
N PHE A 8 7.44 -6.69 -1.20
CA PHE A 8 7.61 -5.24 -1.16
C PHE A 8 6.30 -4.48 -1.45
N ILE A 9 5.54 -4.89 -2.47
CA ILE A 9 4.25 -4.27 -2.81
C ILE A 9 3.21 -4.51 -1.72
N ILE A 10 3.08 -5.75 -1.25
CA ILE A 10 2.17 -6.10 -0.15
C ILE A 10 2.56 -5.31 1.10
N TRP A 11 3.86 -5.21 1.39
CA TRP A 11 4.36 -4.43 2.51
C TRP A 11 4.11 -2.93 2.34
N SER A 12 4.25 -2.37 1.14
CA SER A 12 3.97 -0.95 0.89
C SER A 12 2.50 -0.61 1.06
N VAL A 13 1.60 -1.48 0.57
CA VAL A 13 0.15 -1.30 0.74
C VAL A 13 -0.24 -1.43 2.20
N GLN A 14 0.25 -2.45 2.90
CA GLN A 14 -0.03 -2.64 4.32
C GLN A 14 0.49 -1.46 5.16
N SER A 15 1.66 -0.95 4.82
CA SER A 15 2.24 0.23 5.47
C SER A 15 1.36 1.47 5.25
N ALA A 16 0.87 1.71 4.03
CA ALA A 16 -0.02 2.83 3.74
C ALA A 16 -1.34 2.74 4.54
N ILE A 17 -1.95 1.54 4.60
CA ILE A 17 -3.17 1.30 5.38
C ILE A 17 -2.93 1.61 6.87
N LEU A 18 -1.81 1.13 7.43
CA LEU A 18 -1.45 1.38 8.82
C LEU A 18 -1.36 2.88 9.14
N PHE A 19 -0.71 3.66 8.27
CA PHE A 19 -0.59 5.12 8.46
C PHE A 19 -1.94 5.83 8.40
N VAL A 20 -2.82 5.41 7.48
CA VAL A 20 -4.17 5.96 7.37
C VAL A 20 -4.96 5.67 8.64
N THR A 21 -4.93 4.43 9.14
CA THR A 21 -5.62 4.06 10.39
C THR A 21 -5.11 4.87 11.58
N MET A 22 -3.79 4.92 11.80
CA MET A 22 -3.21 5.69 12.90
C MET A 22 -3.59 7.17 12.87
N TYR A 23 -3.66 7.76 11.67
CA TYR A 23 -4.03 9.16 11.52
C TYR A 23 -5.53 9.38 11.80
N LEU A 24 -6.40 8.44 11.40
CA LEU A 24 -7.82 8.49 11.73
C LEU A 24 -8.07 8.30 13.23
N ASP A 25 -7.35 7.40 13.90
CA ASP A 25 -7.44 7.20 15.35
C ASP A 25 -7.04 8.48 16.11
N TYR A 26 -6.00 9.18 15.63
CA TYR A 26 -5.62 10.49 16.17
C TYR A 26 -6.74 11.52 16.00
N ALA A 27 -7.40 11.52 14.84
CA ALA A 27 -8.48 12.44 14.55
C ALA A 27 -9.70 12.18 15.44
N GLU A 28 -10.05 10.90 15.64
CA GLU A 28 -11.10 10.47 16.57
C GLU A 28 -10.79 10.95 18.00
N SER A 29 -9.56 10.76 18.47
CA SER A 29 -9.15 11.24 19.80
C SER A 29 -9.27 12.76 19.96
N GLN A 30 -8.98 13.56 18.93
CA GLN A 30 -9.21 15.01 18.99
C GLN A 30 -10.71 15.34 19.07
N ALA A 31 -11.54 14.61 18.33
CA ALA A 31 -12.99 14.78 18.34
C ALA A 31 -13.60 14.41 19.70
N GLU A 32 -13.21 13.28 20.30
CA GLU A 32 -13.64 12.86 21.64
C GLU A 32 -13.30 13.90 22.72
N ARG A 33 -12.13 14.53 22.57
CA ARG A 33 -11.66 15.58 23.48
C ARG A 33 -12.30 16.94 23.20
N ASN A 34 -13.22 17.03 22.25
CA ASN A 34 -13.88 18.27 21.82
C ASN A 34 -12.88 19.37 21.45
N ILE A 35 -11.77 19.01 20.81
CA ILE A 35 -10.76 19.96 20.32
C ILE A 35 -11.13 20.32 18.88
N PRO A 36 -11.71 21.51 18.63
CA PRO A 36 -12.02 21.93 17.28
C PRO A 36 -10.73 22.15 16.49
N MET A 37 -10.69 21.63 15.26
CA MET A 37 -9.57 21.83 14.35
C MET A 37 -10.06 22.27 12.97
N THR A 38 -9.33 23.19 12.35
CA THR A 38 -9.58 23.60 10.97
C THR A 38 -8.93 22.61 9.98
N MET A 39 -9.35 22.65 8.71
CA MET A 39 -8.70 21.86 7.65
C MET A 39 -7.21 22.19 7.50
N GLU A 40 -6.79 23.42 7.81
CA GLU A 40 -5.38 23.82 7.83
C GLU A 40 -4.61 23.14 8.98
N ASP A 41 -5.22 23.04 10.16
CA ASP A 41 -4.62 22.35 11.31
C ASP A 41 -4.44 20.86 11.03
N TRP A 42 -5.42 20.22 10.40
CA TRP A 42 -5.32 18.83 9.97
C TRP A 42 -4.12 18.63 9.02
N ALA A 43 -3.97 19.50 8.02
CA ALA A 43 -2.85 19.43 7.08
C ALA A 43 -1.49 19.57 7.78
N LYS A 44 -1.36 20.54 8.71
CA LYS A 44 -0.14 20.72 9.51
C LYS A 44 0.17 19.51 10.37
N LYS A 45 -0.84 18.91 11.01
CA LYS A 45 -0.67 17.70 11.83
C LYS A 45 -0.29 16.48 11.00
N LEU A 46 -0.85 16.33 9.80
CA LEU A 46 -0.48 15.25 8.88
C LEU A 46 0.99 15.36 8.47
N ASN A 47 1.45 16.57 8.11
CA ASN A 47 2.84 16.79 7.75
C ASN A 47 3.80 16.45 8.90
N ALA A 48 3.47 16.89 10.13
CA ALA A 48 4.25 16.55 11.32
C ALA A 48 4.23 15.04 11.62
N PHE A 49 3.09 14.37 11.42
CA PHE A 49 2.96 12.93 11.59
C PHE A 49 3.83 12.16 10.58
N LEU A 50 3.85 12.57 9.31
CA LEU A 50 4.70 11.97 8.29
C LEU A 50 6.19 12.16 8.61
N GLN A 51 6.60 13.37 9.00
CA GLN A 51 7.98 13.65 9.42
C GLN A 51 8.41 12.81 10.64
N PHE A 52 7.53 12.67 11.63
CA PHE A 52 7.81 11.83 12.81
C PHE A 52 8.02 10.36 12.45
N ASN A 53 7.34 9.88 11.42
CA ASN A 53 7.48 8.51 10.93
C ASN A 53 8.55 8.37 9.82
N GLU A 54 9.46 9.34 9.70
CA GLU A 54 10.55 9.36 8.71
C GLU A 54 10.04 9.19 7.26
N LYS A 55 8.85 9.72 6.98
CA LYS A 55 8.28 9.78 5.63
C LYS A 55 8.49 11.15 5.01
N ASP A 56 8.88 11.15 3.74
CA ASP A 56 9.00 12.38 2.97
C ASP A 56 7.63 13.05 2.81
N ILE A 57 7.59 14.36 3.04
CA ILE A 57 6.42 15.16 2.71
C ILE A 57 6.43 15.39 1.19
N LEU A 58 5.28 15.20 0.56
CA LEU A 58 5.12 15.50 -0.86
C LEU A 58 5.10 17.02 -1.08
N GLU A 59 6.27 17.63 -1.25
CA GLU A 59 6.40 19.09 -1.45
C GLU A 59 5.81 19.58 -2.79
N ASN A 60 5.72 18.69 -3.78
CA ASN A 60 5.32 19.00 -5.15
C ASN A 60 3.91 18.50 -5.49
N ALA A 61 3.03 18.40 -4.49
CA ALA A 61 1.64 17.97 -4.68
C ALA A 61 0.97 18.80 -5.80
N GLY A 62 0.52 18.12 -6.87
CA GLY A 62 -0.15 18.75 -8.02
C GLY A 62 0.69 18.87 -9.31
N ASN A 63 2.01 18.65 -9.27
CA ASN A 63 2.84 18.62 -10.48
C ASN A 63 2.63 17.36 -11.34
N VAL A 64 2.13 16.28 -10.73
CA VAL A 64 1.74 15.06 -11.42
C VAL A 64 0.24 14.91 -11.30
N THR A 65 -0.46 14.83 -12.43
CA THR A 65 -1.91 14.64 -12.45
C THR A 65 -2.24 13.21 -12.04
N ALA A 66 -3.43 13.01 -11.45
CA ALA A 66 -3.91 11.67 -11.08
C ALA A 66 -3.94 10.70 -12.28
N ALA A 67 -4.17 11.22 -13.49
CA ALA A 67 -4.13 10.43 -14.72
C ALA A 67 -2.73 9.87 -15.01
N ILE A 68 -1.69 10.70 -14.91
CA ILE A 68 -0.30 10.28 -15.13
C ILE A 68 0.14 9.28 -14.06
N ALA A 69 -0.21 9.52 -12.80
CA ALA A 69 0.10 8.59 -11.71
C ALA A 69 -0.60 7.22 -11.89
N LYS A 70 -1.85 7.23 -12.34
CA LYS A 70 -2.63 6.01 -12.62
C LYS A 70 -2.02 5.22 -13.78
N GLU A 71 -1.75 5.88 -14.90
CA GLU A 71 -1.16 5.23 -16.08
C GLU A 71 0.22 4.64 -15.75
N PHE A 72 1.02 5.36 -14.96
CA PHE A 72 2.30 4.86 -14.47
C PHE A 72 2.13 3.60 -13.58
N ALA A 73 1.22 3.65 -12.60
CA ALA A 73 0.95 2.52 -11.71
C ALA A 73 0.42 1.28 -12.48
N GLU A 74 -0.48 1.48 -13.45
CA GLU A 74 -0.99 0.41 -14.31
C GLU A 74 0.13 -0.19 -15.18
N SER A 75 1.04 0.64 -15.70
CA SER A 75 2.17 0.16 -16.51
C SER A 75 3.17 -0.67 -15.69
N GLU A 76 3.43 -0.30 -14.43
CA GLU A 76 4.27 -1.08 -13.53
C GLU A 76 3.58 -2.36 -13.05
N PHE A 77 2.26 -2.29 -12.83
CA PHE A 77 1.46 -3.47 -12.47
C PHE A 77 1.45 -4.51 -13.60
N GLU A 78 1.32 -4.09 -14.86
CA GLU A 78 1.31 -5.02 -16.00
C GLU A 78 2.64 -5.76 -16.14
N LYS A 79 3.76 -5.05 -15.98
CA LYS A 79 5.10 -5.67 -15.92
C LYS A 79 5.20 -6.66 -14.78
N TYR A 80 4.54 -6.40 -13.66
CA TYR A 80 4.57 -7.26 -12.50
C TYR A 80 3.69 -8.51 -12.65
N ARG A 81 2.47 -8.35 -13.18
CA ARG A 81 1.47 -9.41 -13.39
C ARG A 81 2.01 -10.57 -14.22
N ILE A 82 2.65 -10.28 -15.34
CA ILE A 82 3.24 -11.30 -16.25
C ILE A 82 4.23 -12.21 -15.52
N ILE A 83 4.86 -11.69 -14.48
CA ILE A 83 5.88 -12.41 -13.76
C ILE A 83 5.29 -13.11 -12.52
N GLN A 84 4.25 -12.53 -11.90
CA GLN A 84 3.43 -13.21 -10.90
C GLN A 84 2.75 -14.45 -11.51
N ASP A 85 2.10 -14.32 -12.66
CA ASP A 85 1.38 -15.41 -13.32
C ASP A 85 2.29 -16.60 -13.64
N ARG A 86 3.56 -16.35 -13.97
CA ARG A 86 4.57 -17.40 -14.21
C ARG A 86 5.02 -18.15 -12.96
N LEU A 87 4.90 -17.53 -11.79
CA LEU A 87 5.25 -18.13 -10.50
C LEU A 87 4.03 -18.58 -9.71
N PHE A 88 2.83 -18.30 -10.23
CA PHE A 88 1.60 -18.65 -9.58
C PHE A 88 1.36 -20.16 -9.74
N GLN A 89 1.37 -20.87 -8.63
CA GLN A 89 0.92 -22.25 -8.55
C GLN A 89 -0.41 -22.24 -7.81
N SER A 90 -1.48 -22.62 -8.50
CA SER A 90 -2.81 -22.65 -7.91
C SER A 90 -2.88 -23.70 -6.79
N ASP A 91 -3.74 -23.49 -5.80
CA ASP A 91 -4.05 -24.52 -4.81
C ASP A 91 -4.60 -25.80 -5.48
N PHE A 92 -5.21 -25.65 -6.66
CA PHE A 92 -5.61 -26.78 -7.51
C PHE A 92 -4.41 -27.52 -8.11
N ASP A 93 -3.40 -26.80 -8.61
CA ASP A 93 -2.19 -27.39 -9.18
C ASP A 93 -1.43 -28.17 -8.11
N ARG A 94 -1.29 -27.58 -6.91
CA ARG A 94 -0.72 -28.27 -5.73
C ARG A 94 -1.47 -29.55 -5.37
N LEU A 95 -2.80 -29.53 -5.46
CA LEU A 95 -3.62 -30.71 -5.17
C LEU A 95 -3.37 -31.81 -6.21
N THR A 96 -3.35 -31.47 -7.50
CA THR A 96 -3.07 -32.45 -8.56
C THR A 96 -1.65 -33.01 -8.52
N ASP A 97 -0.66 -32.22 -8.09
CA ASP A 97 0.71 -32.69 -7.91
C ASP A 97 0.78 -33.65 -6.71
N SER A 98 0.14 -33.34 -5.59
CA SER A 98 0.09 -34.23 -4.42
C SER A 98 -0.60 -35.57 -4.71
N ILE A 99 -1.62 -35.60 -5.59
CA ILE A 99 -2.31 -36.84 -5.97
C ILE A 99 -1.42 -37.71 -6.88
N LYS A 100 -0.57 -37.11 -7.71
CA LYS A 100 0.37 -37.86 -8.57
C LYS A 100 1.52 -38.48 -7.78
N ASP A 101 2.01 -37.78 -6.76
CA ASP A 101 3.07 -38.29 -5.87
C ASP A 101 2.62 -39.47 -5.01
N ASP A 102 1.30 -39.62 -4.76
CA ASP A 102 0.71 -40.74 -4.00
C ASP A 102 0.46 -42.01 -4.86
N GLU A 103 0.53 -41.89 -6.20
CA GLU A 103 0.34 -43.01 -7.15
C GLU A 103 1.66 -43.68 -7.61
N GLU A 104 2.83 -43.18 -7.17
CA GLU A 104 4.18 -43.73 -7.45
C GLU A 104 4.77 -44.52 -6.26
#